data_AF-L0PB05-F1
#
_entry.id   AF-L0PB05-F1
#
_cell.length_a   1.000
_cell.length_b   1.000
_cell.length_c   1.000
_cell.angle_alpha   90.00
_cell.angle_beta   90.00
_cell.angle_gamma   90.00
#
_symmetry.space_group_name_H-M   'P 1'
#
loop_
_entity.id
_entity.type
_entity.pdbx_description
1 polymer ?
#
loop_
_entity_poly.entity_id
_entity_poly.type
_entity_poly.pdbx_seq_one_letter_code
_entity_poly.pdbx_strand_id
1 'polypeptide(L)'
;MDDDLGLNFPSSFDEIIVNIRKTINFQIDNYIQLCLIVERLLKYQEESATEMIALSEKNKFYFTNGVINDFISHINQGISVVSKHFLTAQELLEEEAKVLNEEILEDLKCQRDGLIAIKNMFDRKDRLDIDNISFLEKRVDNNLDKLSSLNVKVGMNLLDKEKIEKFIMKDKELIATQKSRRFLVNKCILTEIIYFQISQIYIGKLYKDYAQERIKYTELLAENWRSMEIQIASMPSAFI
;
A
#
# COMPACT_ATOMS: atom_id res chain seq x y z
N MET A 1 -31.69 -16.84 16.62
CA MET A 1 -30.25 -16.71 16.90
C MET A 1 -29.68 -15.97 15.71
N ASP A 2 -30.07 -14.70 15.63
CA ASP A 2 -29.69 -13.78 14.57
C ASP A 2 -28.47 -13.02 15.08
N ASP A 3 -27.30 -13.63 14.93
CA ASP A 3 -26.06 -12.86 14.97
C ASP A 3 -25.94 -12.11 13.63
N ASP A 4 -26.76 -11.07 13.50
CA ASP A 4 -26.46 -9.97 12.60
C ASP A 4 -25.14 -9.39 13.12
N LEU A 5 -24.01 -9.77 12.50
CA LEU A 5 -22.76 -9.04 12.61
C LEU A 5 -23.11 -7.57 12.41
N GLY A 6 -23.21 -6.82 13.52
CA GLY A 6 -23.89 -5.54 13.69
C GLY A 6 -23.33 -4.36 12.90
N LEU A 7 -23.13 -4.57 11.60
CA LEU A 7 -22.74 -3.58 10.61
C LEU A 7 -24.02 -2.98 10.04
N ASN A 8 -24.64 -2.11 10.84
CA ASN A 8 -25.58 -1.15 10.30
C ASN A 8 -24.85 -0.26 9.29
N PHE A 9 -25.49 0.02 8.17
CA PHE A 9 -24.95 1.00 7.23
C PHE A 9 -24.76 2.34 7.94
N PRO A 10 -23.56 2.95 7.86
CA PRO A 10 -23.39 4.33 8.29
C PRO A 10 -24.39 5.20 7.56
N SER A 11 -24.95 6.21 8.23
CA SER A 11 -25.84 7.20 7.59
C SER A 11 -25.18 7.90 6.39
N SER A 12 -23.85 7.98 6.38
CA SER A 12 -23.02 8.56 5.32
C SER A 12 -22.42 7.52 4.35
N PHE A 13 -22.94 6.29 4.28
CA PHE A 13 -22.35 5.23 3.44
C PHE A 13 -22.14 5.65 1.98
N ASP A 14 -23.15 6.26 1.36
CA ASP A 14 -23.07 6.73 -0.03
C ASP A 14 -22.03 7.85 -0.19
N GLU A 15 -21.94 8.76 0.78
CA GLU A 15 -20.95 9.85 0.79
C GLU A 15 -19.53 9.29 0.93
N ILE A 16 -19.33 8.29 1.79
CA ILE A 16 -18.05 7.59 1.97
C ILE A 16 -17.60 6.97 0.65
N ILE A 17 -18.49 6.24 -0.04
CA ILE A 17 -18.18 5.64 -1.34
C ILE A 17 -17.78 6.70 -2.36
N VAL A 18 -18.53 7.79 -2.45
CA VAL A 18 -18.24 8.89 -3.38
C VAL A 18 -16.87 9.51 -3.07
N ASN A 19 -16.56 9.72 -1.80
CA ASN A 19 -15.27 10.29 -1.39
C ASN A 19 -14.11 9.35 -1.71
N ILE A 20 -14.21 8.06 -1.38
CA ILE A 20 -13.17 7.07 -1.71
C ILE A 20 -12.93 7.05 -3.23
N ARG A 21 -13.99 7.00 -4.04
CA ARG A 21 -13.87 6.98 -5.51
C ARG A 21 -13.21 8.23 -6.08
N LYS A 22 -13.41 9.40 -5.45
CA LYS A 22 -12.76 10.65 -5.85
C LYS A 22 -11.26 10.65 -5.56
N THR A 23 -10.82 10.00 -4.49
CA THR A 23 -9.43 10.07 -4.02
C THR A 23 -8.58 8.87 -4.44
N ILE A 24 -9.18 7.72 -4.73
CA ILE A 24 -8.46 6.45 -4.87
C ILE A 24 -7.37 6.48 -5.93
N ASN A 25 -7.62 7.05 -7.10
CA ASN A 25 -6.62 7.13 -8.17
C ASN A 25 -5.43 8.00 -7.75
N PHE A 26 -5.71 9.17 -7.15
CA PHE A 26 -4.68 10.05 -6.61
C PHE A 26 -3.84 9.36 -5.53
N GLN A 27 -4.49 8.58 -4.65
CA GLN A 27 -3.78 7.82 -3.62
C GLN A 27 -2.89 6.72 -4.21
N ILE A 28 -3.37 5.98 -5.21
CA ILE A 28 -2.58 4.98 -5.94
C ILE A 28 -1.35 5.64 -6.58
N ASP A 29 -1.55 6.76 -7.28
CA ASP A 29 -0.46 7.50 -7.93
C ASP A 29 0.58 7.99 -6.93
N ASN A 30 0.15 8.49 -5.77
CA ASN A 30 1.06 8.89 -4.69
C ASN A 30 1.88 7.71 -4.18
N TYR A 31 1.28 6.55 -3.94
CA TYR A 31 2.02 5.38 -3.50
C TYR A 31 2.99 4.85 -4.57
N ILE A 32 2.64 4.95 -5.85
CA ILE A 32 3.58 4.67 -6.95
C ILE A 32 4.78 5.62 -6.86
N GLN A 33 4.55 6.93 -6.69
CA GLN A 33 5.64 7.89 -6.56
C GLN A 33 6.49 7.65 -5.31
N LEU A 34 5.88 7.29 -4.18
CA LEU A 34 6.60 6.94 -2.95
C LEU A 34 7.51 5.73 -3.17
N CYS A 35 7.02 4.66 -3.80
CA CYS A 35 7.83 3.50 -4.13
C CYS A 35 9.03 3.90 -5.01
N LEU A 36 8.81 4.70 -6.05
CA LEU A 36 9.88 5.18 -6.94
C LEU A 36 10.90 6.09 -6.22
N ILE A 37 10.48 6.87 -5.23
CA ILE A 37 11.40 7.67 -4.40
C ILE A 37 12.27 6.73 -3.57
N VAL A 38 11.67 5.76 -2.88
CA VAL A 38 12.39 4.81 -2.03
C VAL A 38 13.34 3.94 -2.84
N GLU A 39 12.91 3.40 -3.99
CA GLU A 39 13.77 2.63 -4.90
C GLU A 39 15.02 3.42 -5.34
N ARG A 40 14.87 4.72 -5.62
CA ARG A 40 16.01 5.58 -5.96
C ARG A 40 16.95 5.81 -4.78
N LEU A 41 16.41 5.97 -3.58
CA LEU A 41 17.23 6.12 -2.36
C LEU A 41 18.03 4.84 -2.08
N LEU A 42 17.38 3.68 -2.22
CA LEU A 42 18.03 2.37 -2.08
C LEU A 42 19.16 2.20 -3.09
N LYS A 43 18.90 2.52 -4.36
CA LYS A 43 19.92 2.44 -5.41
C LYS A 43 21.10 3.37 -5.14
N TYR A 44 20.84 4.60 -4.69
CA TYR A 44 21.90 5.53 -4.30
C TYR A 44 22.77 4.96 -3.17
N GLN A 45 22.15 4.25 -2.23
CA GLN A 45 22.86 3.62 -1.12
C GLN A 45 23.72 2.43 -1.58
N GLU A 46 23.23 1.59 -2.49
CA GLU A 46 24.02 0.52 -3.14
C GLU A 46 25.21 1.09 -3.94
N GLU A 47 25.00 2.20 -4.64
CA GLU A 47 26.06 2.92 -5.35
C GLU A 47 27.10 3.46 -4.35
N SER A 48 26.67 4.04 -3.23
CA SER A 48 27.56 4.51 -2.17
C SER A 48 28.38 3.37 -1.56
N ALA A 49 27.78 2.20 -1.36
CA ALA A 49 28.47 1.00 -0.90
C ALA A 49 29.57 0.55 -1.90
N THR A 50 29.26 0.59 -3.20
CA THR A 50 30.23 0.30 -4.27
C THR A 50 31.42 1.29 -4.25
N GLU A 51 31.15 2.56 -3.99
CA GLU A 51 32.19 3.57 -3.85
C GLU A 51 33.09 3.33 -2.63
N MET A 52 32.54 2.82 -1.53
CA MET A 52 33.33 2.46 -0.34
C MET A 52 34.33 1.32 -0.64
N ILE A 53 33.95 0.32 -1.44
CA ILE A 53 34.90 -0.69 -1.94
C ILE A 53 36.00 -0.03 -2.77
N ALA A 54 35.63 0.85 -3.70
CA ALA A 54 36.60 1.53 -4.56
C ALA A 54 37.59 2.39 -3.75
N LEU A 55 37.13 3.03 -2.67
CA LEU A 55 37.99 3.74 -1.72
C LEU A 55 38.92 2.79 -0.97
N SER A 56 38.46 1.60 -0.59
CA SER A 56 39.29 0.57 0.06
C SER A 56 40.35 -0.03 -0.86
N GLU A 57 40.08 -0.16 -2.16
CA GLU A 57 40.99 -0.76 -3.16
C GLU A 57 42.03 0.20 -3.74
N LYS A 58 41.59 1.45 -3.98
CA LYS A 58 42.48 2.63 -3.90
C LYS A 58 42.95 2.70 -2.43
N ASN A 59 43.59 3.68 -1.85
CA ASN A 59 44.20 3.59 -0.50
C ASN A 59 45.24 2.47 -0.25
N LYS A 60 45.09 1.20 -0.65
CA LYS A 60 46.10 0.11 -0.60
C LYS A 60 47.38 0.39 -1.40
N PHE A 61 47.56 1.58 -1.97
CA PHE A 61 48.82 1.99 -2.58
C PHE A 61 49.89 2.17 -1.49
N TYR A 62 50.77 1.18 -1.36
CA TYR A 62 51.92 1.22 -0.46
C TYR A 62 52.91 2.30 -0.92
N PHE A 63 53.20 3.27 -0.04
CA PHE A 63 53.98 4.46 -0.42
C PHE A 63 55.41 4.16 -0.89
N THR A 64 56.00 3.01 -0.52
CA THR A 64 57.24 2.48 -1.10
C THR A 64 57.48 1.05 -0.62
N ASN A 65 57.76 0.12 -1.54
CA ASN A 65 58.39 -1.16 -1.17
C ASN A 65 59.88 -0.89 -0.92
N GLY A 66 60.33 -1.07 0.33
CA GLY A 66 61.70 -0.76 0.77
C GLY A 66 61.71 0.33 1.83
N VAL A 67 61.27 0.00 3.04
CA VAL A 67 61.13 0.94 4.15
C VAL A 67 62.50 1.17 4.80
N ILE A 68 63.06 2.38 4.68
CA ILE A 68 64.23 2.84 5.45
C ILE A 68 63.78 3.54 6.75
N ASN A 69 62.52 4.01 6.80
CA ASN A 69 61.99 4.87 7.85
C ASN A 69 60.72 4.29 8.49
N ASP A 70 60.77 4.03 9.80
CA ASP A 70 59.67 3.46 10.59
C ASP A 70 58.36 4.27 10.49
N PHE A 71 58.40 5.58 10.26
CA PHE A 71 57.21 6.41 10.07
C PHE A 71 56.37 5.96 8.87
N ILE A 72 57.01 5.55 7.77
CA ILE A 72 56.30 5.06 6.57
C ILE A 72 55.64 3.70 6.84
N SER A 73 56.24 2.87 7.71
CA SER A 73 55.62 1.62 8.15
C SER A 73 54.31 1.86 8.91
N HIS A 74 54.31 2.80 9.85
CA HIS A 74 53.12 3.18 10.62
C HIS A 74 52.02 3.79 9.73
N ILE A 75 52.41 4.60 8.73
CA ILE A 75 51.46 5.12 7.74
C ILE A 75 50.82 3.99 6.91
N ASN A 76 51.62 3.03 6.43
CA ASN A 76 51.09 1.88 5.69
C ASN A 76 50.13 1.02 6.53
N GLN A 77 50.43 0.83 7.82
CA GLN A 77 49.54 0.14 8.76
C GLN A 77 48.22 0.89 8.95
N GLY A 78 48.26 2.20 9.19
CA GLY A 78 47.06 3.01 9.34
C GLY A 78 46.21 3.07 8.07
N ILE A 79 46.81 3.12 6.88
CA ILE A 79 46.10 2.98 5.61
C ILE A 79 45.39 1.63 5.49
N SER A 80 46.03 0.54 5.93
CA SER A 80 45.39 -0.77 5.97
C SER A 80 44.19 -0.78 6.92
N VAL A 81 44.25 -0.05 8.04
CA VAL A 81 43.12 0.11 8.96
C VAL A 81 41.98 0.89 8.30
N VAL A 82 42.28 2.05 7.70
CA VAL A 82 41.31 2.86 6.95
C VAL A 82 40.60 2.03 5.87
N SER A 83 41.36 1.23 5.11
CA SER A 83 40.81 0.37 4.07
C SER A 83 39.82 -0.67 4.62
N LYS A 84 40.08 -1.23 5.82
CA LYS A 84 39.16 -2.17 6.49
C LYS A 84 37.87 -1.48 6.93
N HIS A 85 37.96 -0.27 7.51
CA HIS A 85 36.77 0.47 7.92
C HIS A 85 35.89 0.90 6.75
N PHE A 86 36.46 1.16 5.56
CA PHE A 86 35.67 1.36 4.34
C PHE A 86 34.90 0.09 3.92
N LEU A 87 35.50 -1.10 4.05
CA LEU A 87 34.78 -2.36 3.77
C LEU A 87 33.65 -2.60 4.78
N THR A 88 33.89 -2.38 6.07
CA THR A 88 32.83 -2.48 7.08
C THR A 88 31.70 -1.47 6.82
N ALA A 89 32.02 -0.24 6.40
CA ALA A 89 31.00 0.73 6.02
C ALA A 89 30.20 0.29 4.79
N GLN A 90 30.84 -0.33 3.79
CA GLN A 90 30.15 -0.92 2.66
C GLN A 90 29.17 -2.02 3.09
N GLU A 91 29.61 -2.98 3.92
CA GLU A 91 28.75 -4.05 4.42
C GLU A 91 27.52 -3.49 5.14
N LEU A 92 27.70 -2.48 6.01
CA LEU A 92 26.60 -1.83 6.71
C LEU A 92 25.63 -1.12 5.76
N LEU A 93 26.13 -0.45 4.71
CA LEU A 93 25.30 0.23 3.72
C LEU A 93 24.48 -0.77 2.89
N GLU A 94 25.07 -1.90 2.50
CA GLU A 94 24.36 -2.96 1.76
C GLU A 94 23.30 -3.66 2.61
N GLU A 95 23.62 -3.98 3.86
CA GLU A 95 22.67 -4.58 4.78
C GLU A 95 21.47 -3.65 5.03
N GLU A 96 21.71 -2.37 5.27
CA GLU A 96 20.64 -1.39 5.45
C GLU A 96 19.78 -1.28 4.17
N ALA A 97 20.40 -1.18 3.00
CA ALA A 97 19.67 -1.12 1.73
C ALA A 97 18.78 -2.36 1.55
N LYS A 98 19.30 -3.54 1.87
CA LYS A 98 18.55 -4.80 1.79
C LYS A 98 17.35 -4.81 2.74
N VAL A 99 17.53 -4.44 4.00
CA VAL A 99 16.44 -4.39 4.99
C VAL A 99 15.36 -3.38 4.57
N LEU A 100 15.77 -2.18 4.17
CA LEU A 100 14.85 -1.15 3.71
C LEU A 100 14.09 -1.58 2.44
N ASN A 101 14.70 -2.38 1.57
CA ASN A 101 14.05 -2.95 0.40
C ASN A 101 13.03 -4.04 0.78
N GLU A 102 13.41 -5.00 1.62
CA GLU A 102 12.57 -6.15 1.98
C GLU A 102 11.40 -5.78 2.91
N GLU A 103 11.56 -4.77 3.76
CA GLU A 103 10.54 -4.37 4.73
C GLU A 103 9.78 -3.14 4.24
N ILE A 104 10.47 -2.01 4.05
CA ILE A 104 9.81 -0.71 3.87
C ILE A 104 9.23 -0.56 2.46
N LEU A 105 9.99 -0.91 1.43
CA LEU A 105 9.50 -0.82 0.06
C LEU A 105 8.37 -1.83 -0.20
N GLU A 106 8.48 -3.05 0.31
CA GLU A 106 7.42 -4.05 0.17
C GLU A 106 6.14 -3.66 0.93
N ASP A 107 6.25 -3.08 2.12
CA ASP A 107 5.09 -2.55 2.85
C ASP A 107 4.40 -1.39 2.08
N LEU A 108 5.18 -0.49 1.44
CA LEU A 108 4.62 0.56 0.57
C LEU A 108 3.90 -0.03 -0.64
N LYS A 109 4.48 -1.04 -1.29
CA LYS A 109 3.83 -1.77 -2.40
C LYS A 109 2.55 -2.45 -1.93
N CYS A 110 2.53 -3.05 -0.75
CA CYS A 110 1.32 -3.65 -0.17
C CYS A 110 0.19 -2.63 0.02
N GLN A 111 0.51 -1.41 0.49
CA GLN A 111 -0.50 -0.34 0.62
C GLN A 111 -1.06 0.08 -0.75
N ARG A 112 -0.19 0.23 -1.75
CA ARG A 112 -0.59 0.50 -3.14
C ARG A 112 -1.54 -0.58 -3.66
N ASP A 113 -1.18 -1.85 -3.46
CA ASP A 113 -1.92 -2.98 -3.99
C ASP A 113 -3.29 -3.11 -3.32
N GLY A 114 -3.39 -2.78 -2.02
CA GLY A 114 -4.66 -2.64 -1.31
C GLY A 114 -5.58 -1.57 -1.93
N LEU A 115 -5.04 -0.41 -2.28
CA LEU A 115 -5.79 0.65 -2.97
C LEU A 115 -6.26 0.19 -4.36
N ILE A 116 -5.41 -0.50 -5.11
CA ILE A 116 -5.76 -1.07 -6.42
C ILE A 116 -6.88 -2.11 -6.27
N ALA A 117 -6.84 -2.94 -5.23
CA ALA A 117 -7.88 -3.92 -4.94
C ALA A 117 -9.25 -3.26 -4.70
N ILE A 118 -9.31 -2.18 -3.91
CA ILE A 118 -10.55 -1.41 -3.68
C ILE A 118 -11.06 -0.79 -4.97
N LYS A 119 -10.17 -0.22 -5.80
CA LYS A 119 -10.55 0.31 -7.11
C LYS A 119 -11.17 -0.78 -7.99
N ASN A 120 -10.51 -1.92 -8.10
CA ASN A 120 -10.98 -3.06 -8.89
C ASN A 120 -12.31 -3.62 -8.36
N MET A 121 -12.54 -3.59 -7.05
CA MET A 121 -13.81 -3.97 -6.43
C MET A 121 -14.94 -3.04 -6.90
N PHE A 122 -14.71 -1.73 -6.90
CA PHE A 122 -15.69 -0.76 -7.42
C PHE A 122 -15.95 -0.94 -8.91
N ASP A 123 -14.90 -1.12 -9.71
CA ASP A 123 -15.03 -1.37 -11.16
C ASP A 123 -15.86 -2.66 -11.43
N ARG A 124 -15.66 -3.70 -10.61
CA ARG A 124 -16.45 -4.94 -10.67
C ARG A 124 -17.91 -4.72 -10.29
N LYS A 125 -18.17 -3.95 -9.23
CA LYS A 125 -19.54 -3.61 -8.83
C LYS A 125 -20.27 -2.92 -9.96
N ASP A 126 -19.67 -1.90 -10.57
CA ASP A 126 -20.31 -1.09 -11.61
C ASP A 126 -20.62 -1.93 -12.87
N ARG A 127 -19.78 -2.92 -13.17
CA ARG A 127 -20.00 -3.83 -14.30
C ARG A 127 -21.05 -4.91 -14.04
N LEU A 128 -21.11 -5.46 -12.82
CA LEU A 128 -21.90 -6.66 -12.52
C LEU A 128 -23.22 -6.37 -11.80
N ASP A 129 -23.30 -5.28 -11.02
CA ASP A 129 -24.48 -4.92 -10.24
C ASP A 129 -25.42 -3.98 -11.01
N ILE A 130 -25.77 -4.39 -12.23
CA ILE A 130 -26.78 -3.70 -13.05
C ILE A 130 -28.16 -4.18 -12.62
N ASP A 131 -29.09 -3.26 -12.39
CA ASP A 131 -30.47 -3.55 -12.00
C ASP A 131 -31.47 -2.83 -12.92
N ASN A 132 -32.72 -3.30 -12.93
CA ASN A 132 -33.81 -2.66 -13.65
C ASN A 132 -34.97 -2.29 -12.71
N ILE A 133 -34.66 -2.02 -11.43
CA ILE A 133 -35.64 -1.78 -10.37
C ILE A 133 -36.57 -0.64 -10.77
N SER A 134 -36.03 0.49 -11.23
CA SER A 134 -36.84 1.66 -11.63
C SER A 134 -37.81 1.35 -12.79
N PHE A 135 -37.40 0.50 -13.73
CA PHE A 135 -38.28 0.07 -14.82
C PHE A 135 -39.38 -0.87 -14.32
N LEU A 136 -39.04 -1.82 -13.45
CA LEU A 136 -40.00 -2.74 -12.84
C LEU A 136 -41.00 -1.98 -11.96
N GLU A 137 -40.56 -1.00 -11.17
CA GLU A 137 -41.42 -0.14 -10.34
C GLU A 137 -42.44 0.61 -11.22
N LYS A 138 -41.97 1.28 -12.29
CA LYS A 138 -42.88 1.93 -13.25
C LYS A 138 -43.86 0.95 -13.91
N ARG A 139 -43.42 -0.28 -14.21
CA ARG A 139 -44.29 -1.29 -14.82
C ARG A 139 -45.35 -1.79 -13.83
N VAL A 140 -45.00 -1.94 -12.56
CA VAL A 140 -45.92 -2.26 -11.46
C VAL A 140 -46.96 -1.15 -11.32
N ASP A 141 -46.55 0.12 -11.27
CA ASP A 141 -47.46 1.26 -11.14
C ASP A 141 -48.46 1.32 -12.31
N ASN A 142 -47.98 1.20 -13.54
CA ASN A 142 -48.85 1.17 -14.73
C ASN A 142 -49.84 -0.01 -14.72
N ASN A 143 -49.45 -1.17 -14.19
CA ASN A 143 -50.32 -2.34 -14.10
C ASN A 143 -51.33 -2.20 -12.95
N LEU A 144 -50.96 -1.53 -11.84
CA LEU A 144 -51.88 -1.18 -10.76
C LEU A 144 -52.97 -0.21 -11.23
N ASP A 145 -52.61 0.80 -12.05
CA ASP A 145 -53.57 1.73 -12.65
C ASP A 145 -54.52 1.05 -13.64
N LYS A 146 -54.01 0.08 -14.42
CA LYS A 146 -54.85 -0.77 -15.27
C LYS A 146 -55.80 -1.64 -14.44
N LEU A 147 -55.34 -2.21 -13.34
CA LEU A 147 -56.16 -3.04 -12.46
C LEU A 147 -57.26 -2.21 -11.78
N SER A 148 -56.93 -0.99 -11.30
CA SER A 148 -57.90 -0.09 -10.67
C SER A 148 -58.98 0.36 -11.66
N SER A 149 -58.60 0.74 -12.89
CA SER A 149 -59.55 1.11 -13.94
C SER A 149 -60.45 -0.06 -14.41
N LEU A 150 -59.94 -1.30 -14.40
CA LEU A 150 -60.71 -2.52 -14.68
C LEU A 150 -61.67 -2.92 -13.54
N ASN A 151 -61.41 -2.46 -12.32
CA ASN A 151 -62.31 -2.69 -11.18
C ASN A 151 -63.52 -1.76 -11.17
N VAL A 152 -63.42 -0.59 -11.80
CA VAL A 152 -64.52 0.39 -11.94
C VAL A 152 -65.48 0.03 -13.09
N LYS A 153 -65.01 -0.67 -14.12
CA LYS A 153 -65.83 -1.08 -15.27
C LYS A 153 -66.59 -2.39 -15.00
N VAL A 154 -67.92 -2.32 -14.97
CA VAL A 154 -68.82 -3.48 -14.81
C VAL A 154 -68.87 -4.26 -16.14
N GLY A 155 -68.50 -5.55 -16.12
CA GLY A 155 -68.76 -6.49 -17.24
C GLY A 155 -67.55 -7.03 -18.02
N MET A 156 -66.33 -7.05 -17.48
CA MET A 156 -65.13 -7.53 -18.19
C MET A 156 -64.49 -8.78 -17.54
N ASN A 157 -63.86 -9.62 -18.38
CA ASN A 157 -63.39 -10.98 -18.08
C ASN A 157 -62.51 -11.10 -16.82
N LEU A 158 -62.97 -11.90 -15.84
CA LEU A 158 -62.25 -12.26 -14.61
C LEU A 158 -60.82 -12.76 -14.89
N LEU A 159 -60.63 -13.49 -15.99
CA LEU A 159 -59.35 -14.04 -16.43
C LEU A 159 -58.30 -12.98 -16.75
N ASP A 160 -58.69 -11.79 -17.22
CA ASP A 160 -57.73 -10.74 -17.56
C ASP A 160 -57.28 -9.97 -16.31
N LYS A 161 -58.14 -9.88 -15.29
CA LYS A 161 -57.77 -9.36 -13.97
C LYS A 161 -56.74 -10.25 -13.29
N GLU A 162 -57.01 -11.56 -13.22
CA GLU A 162 -56.08 -12.54 -12.64
C GLU A 162 -54.71 -12.55 -13.33
N LYS A 163 -54.67 -12.35 -14.66
CA LYS A 163 -53.40 -12.23 -15.39
C LYS A 163 -52.61 -10.99 -14.98
N ILE A 164 -53.26 -9.83 -14.87
CA ILE A 164 -52.60 -8.57 -14.48
C ILE A 164 -52.08 -8.68 -13.04
N GLU A 165 -52.86 -9.26 -12.13
CA GLU A 165 -52.43 -9.52 -10.75
C GLU A 165 -51.21 -10.44 -10.69
N LYS A 166 -51.19 -11.51 -11.49
CA LYS A 166 -50.01 -12.40 -11.61
C LYS A 166 -48.78 -11.66 -12.12
N PHE A 167 -48.92 -10.76 -13.08
CA PHE A 167 -47.80 -9.94 -13.57
C PHE A 167 -47.30 -8.96 -12.50
N ILE A 168 -48.19 -8.30 -11.75
CA ILE A 168 -47.82 -7.41 -10.65
C ILE A 168 -47.07 -8.19 -9.56
N MET A 169 -47.59 -9.36 -9.17
CA MET A 169 -46.98 -10.20 -8.14
C MET A 169 -45.56 -10.63 -8.56
N LYS A 170 -45.40 -11.10 -9.80
CA LYS A 170 -44.10 -11.48 -10.35
C LYS A 170 -43.11 -10.31 -10.37
N ASP A 171 -43.56 -9.12 -10.79
CA ASP A 171 -42.70 -7.94 -10.84
C ASP A 171 -42.28 -7.47 -9.44
N LYS A 172 -43.20 -7.51 -8.46
CA LYS A 172 -42.88 -7.22 -7.05
C LYS A 172 -41.87 -8.20 -6.48
N GLU A 173 -41.97 -9.49 -6.79
CA GLU A 173 -41.01 -10.51 -6.37
C GLU A 173 -39.62 -10.29 -7.00
N LEU A 174 -39.56 -9.92 -8.29
CA LEU A 174 -38.32 -9.55 -8.97
C LEU A 174 -37.68 -8.30 -8.34
N ILE A 175 -38.47 -7.27 -8.04
CA ILE A 175 -38.00 -6.06 -7.35
C ILE A 175 -37.42 -6.42 -5.98
N ALA A 176 -38.14 -7.23 -5.19
CA ALA A 176 -37.69 -7.66 -3.87
C ALA A 176 -36.35 -8.40 -3.96
N THR A 177 -36.24 -9.35 -4.88
CA THR A 177 -35.00 -10.13 -5.11
C THR A 177 -33.82 -9.22 -5.49
N GLN A 178 -34.04 -8.25 -6.38
CA GLN A 178 -32.99 -7.30 -6.79
C GLN A 178 -32.59 -6.36 -5.65
N LYS A 179 -33.56 -5.88 -4.84
CA LYS A 179 -33.28 -5.07 -3.65
C LYS A 179 -32.48 -5.86 -2.61
N SER A 180 -32.81 -7.12 -2.38
CA SER A 180 -32.06 -8.02 -1.49
C SER A 180 -30.63 -8.26 -2.00
N ARG A 181 -30.45 -8.47 -3.31
CA ARG A 181 -29.11 -8.59 -3.93
C ARG A 181 -28.29 -7.34 -3.72
N ARG A 182 -28.86 -6.16 -4.01
CA ARG A 182 -28.20 -4.86 -3.84
C ARG A 182 -27.79 -4.62 -2.39
N PHE A 183 -28.67 -4.95 -1.44
CA PHE A 183 -28.37 -4.88 -0.01
C PHE A 183 -27.16 -5.76 0.35
N LEU A 184 -27.16 -7.02 -0.10
CA LEU A 184 -26.07 -7.96 0.16
C LEU A 184 -24.74 -7.45 -0.43
N VAL A 185 -24.75 -7.00 -1.69
CA VAL A 185 -23.55 -6.44 -2.36
C VAL A 185 -23.02 -5.24 -1.58
N ASN A 186 -23.89 -4.31 -1.17
CA ASN A 186 -23.49 -3.15 -0.38
C ASN A 186 -22.93 -3.56 0.99
N LYS A 187 -23.47 -4.60 1.64
CA LYS A 187 -22.94 -5.13 2.90
C LYS A 187 -21.52 -5.69 2.71
N CYS A 188 -21.29 -6.45 1.64
CA CYS A 188 -19.94 -6.93 1.29
C CYS A 188 -18.96 -5.79 1.04
N ILE A 189 -19.38 -4.76 0.31
CA ILE A 189 -18.56 -3.56 0.04
C ILE A 189 -18.19 -2.85 1.35
N LEU A 190 -19.15 -2.68 2.26
CA LEU A 190 -18.92 -2.07 3.55
C LEU A 190 -17.86 -2.86 4.35
N THR A 191 -18.00 -4.18 4.41
CA THR A 191 -17.01 -5.05 5.08
C THR A 191 -15.63 -4.92 4.47
N GLU A 192 -15.53 -4.90 3.13
CA GLU A 192 -14.25 -4.75 2.42
C GLU A 192 -13.59 -3.40 2.71
N ILE A 193 -14.37 -2.32 2.69
CA ILE A 193 -13.88 -0.96 3.01
C ILE A 193 -13.38 -0.90 4.45
N ILE A 194 -14.12 -1.48 5.40
CA ILE A 194 -13.71 -1.52 6.82
C ILE A 194 -12.42 -2.30 6.96
N TYR A 195 -12.32 -3.47 6.34
CA TYR A 195 -11.11 -4.28 6.37
C TYR A 195 -9.90 -3.51 5.82
N PHE A 196 -10.07 -2.84 4.67
CA PHE A 196 -9.04 -2.01 4.07
C PHE A 196 -8.65 -0.81 4.96
N GLN A 197 -9.62 -0.15 5.60
CA GLN A 197 -9.34 0.95 6.52
C GLN A 197 -8.57 0.48 7.75
N ILE A 198 -8.92 -0.69 8.30
CA ILE A 198 -8.18 -1.29 9.40
C ILE A 198 -6.76 -1.63 8.96
N SER A 199 -6.56 -2.15 7.75
CA SER A 199 -5.23 -2.45 7.22
C SER A 199 -4.34 -1.21 7.05
N GLN A 200 -4.89 0.00 7.03
CA GLN A 200 -4.10 1.23 7.02
C GLN A 200 -3.27 1.43 8.31
N ILE A 201 -3.55 0.66 9.38
CA ILE A 201 -2.71 0.67 10.59
C ILE A 201 -1.24 0.33 10.29
N TYR A 202 -0.99 -0.47 9.24
CA TYR A 202 0.36 -0.84 8.81
C TYR A 202 1.19 0.35 8.33
N ILE A 203 0.57 1.48 7.93
CA ILE A 203 1.31 2.72 7.65
C ILE A 203 2.03 3.22 8.90
N GLY A 204 1.38 3.13 10.06
CA GLY A 204 1.99 3.48 11.33
C GLY A 204 3.12 2.54 11.73
N LYS A 205 3.04 1.25 11.35
CA LYS A 205 4.11 0.27 11.54
C LYS A 205 5.31 0.59 10.63
N LEU A 206 5.06 0.76 9.34
CA LEU A 206 6.05 1.12 8.32
C LEU A 206 6.96 2.27 8.78
N TYR A 207 6.39 3.40 9.18
CA TYR A 207 7.22 4.56 9.56
C TYR A 207 7.96 4.37 10.89
N LYS A 208 7.46 3.52 11.80
CA LYS A 208 8.20 3.17 13.01
C LYS A 208 9.40 2.30 12.68
N ASP A 209 9.19 1.27 11.88
CA ASP A 209 10.24 0.34 11.44
C ASP A 209 11.31 1.10 10.64
N TYR A 210 10.90 1.97 9.71
CA TYR A 210 11.81 2.85 8.97
C TYR A 210 12.67 3.70 9.90
N ALA A 211 12.07 4.36 10.89
CA ALA A 211 12.82 5.18 11.84
C ALA A 211 13.81 4.34 12.67
N GLN A 212 13.40 3.15 13.11
CA GLN A 212 14.24 2.25 13.89
C GLN A 212 15.46 1.76 13.10
N GLU A 213 15.27 1.28 11.88
CA GLU A 213 16.37 0.80 11.04
C GLU A 213 17.32 1.95 10.68
N ARG A 214 16.80 3.14 10.35
CA ARG A 214 17.63 4.33 10.09
C ARG A 214 18.49 4.71 11.29
N ILE A 215 17.94 4.67 12.51
CA ILE A 215 18.70 4.97 13.73
C ILE A 215 19.80 3.93 13.92
N LYS A 216 19.44 2.64 13.88
CA LYS A 216 20.37 1.52 14.07
C LYS A 216 21.57 1.60 13.13
N TYR A 217 21.37 1.73 11.84
CA TYR A 217 22.49 1.76 10.88
C TYR A 217 23.29 3.05 10.92
N THR A 218 22.66 4.19 11.24
CA THR A 218 23.39 5.44 11.49
C THR A 218 24.31 5.33 12.70
N GLU A 219 23.87 4.69 13.78
CA GLU A 219 24.69 4.45 14.98
C GLU A 219 25.84 3.50 14.70
N LEU A 220 25.60 2.41 13.97
CA LEU A 220 26.64 1.45 13.57
C LEU A 220 27.70 2.11 12.68
N LEU A 221 27.30 2.92 11.70
CA LEU A 221 28.23 3.67 10.86
C LEU A 221 29.03 4.70 11.68
N ALA A 222 28.38 5.43 12.59
CA ALA A 222 29.06 6.39 13.45
C ALA A 222 30.11 5.70 14.34
N GLU A 223 29.79 4.52 14.88
CA GLU A 223 30.73 3.74 15.69
C GLU A 223 31.91 3.21 14.86
N ASN A 224 31.66 2.77 13.62
CA ASN A 224 32.71 2.39 12.68
C ASN A 224 33.71 3.53 12.45
N TRP A 225 33.21 4.77 12.25
CA TRP A 225 34.07 5.93 12.05
C TRP A 225 34.82 6.37 13.30
N ARG A 226 34.20 6.30 14.48
CA ARG A 226 34.90 6.56 15.77
C ARG A 226 36.01 5.56 16.03
N SER A 227 35.76 4.28 15.77
CA SER A 227 36.78 3.24 15.91
C SER A 227 37.97 3.47 14.96
N MET A 228 37.69 3.91 13.73
CA MET A 228 38.73 4.28 12.77
C MET A 228 39.57 5.46 13.29
N GLU A 229 38.93 6.54 13.76
CA GLU A 229 39.60 7.73 14.31
C GLU A 229 40.61 7.36 15.41
N ILE A 230 40.20 6.51 16.35
CA ILE A 230 41.06 6.07 17.47
C ILE A 230 42.27 5.29 16.96
N GLN A 231 42.08 4.37 16.00
CA GLN A 231 43.17 3.52 15.51
C GLN A 231 44.18 4.29 14.67
N ILE A 232 43.73 5.29 13.90
CA ILE A 232 44.61 6.12 13.08
C ILE A 232 45.24 7.28 13.85
N ALA A 233 44.82 7.55 15.09
CA ALA A 233 45.40 8.62 15.93
C ALA A 233 46.92 8.46 16.16
N SER A 234 47.43 7.24 16.07
CA SER A 234 48.86 6.93 16.16
C SER A 234 49.65 7.20 14.88
N MET A 235 48.98 7.53 13.77
CA MET A 235 49.64 7.81 12.50
C MET A 235 50.42 9.13 12.56
N PRO A 236 51.68 9.15 12.09
CA PRO A 236 52.46 10.38 11.99
C PRO A 236 51.77 11.41 11.09
N SER A 237 51.55 12.63 11.59
CA SER A 237 50.89 13.72 10.87
C SER A 237 51.77 14.96 10.65
N ALA A 238 52.97 14.98 11.24
CA ALA A 238 53.97 16.04 11.07
C ALA A 238 55.38 15.46 11.15
N PHE A 239 56.36 16.14 10.55
CA PHE A 239 57.77 15.81 10.74
C PHE A 239 58.17 16.21 12.16
N ILE A 240 58.60 15.23 12.96
CA ILE A 240 59.32 15.45 14.23
C ILE A 240 60.81 15.35 13.94
#